data_AF-A0A1I6IE95-F1
#
_entry.id   AF-A0A1I6IE95-F1
#
_cell.length_a   1.000
_cell.length_b   1.000
_cell.length_c   1.000
_cell.angle_alpha   90.00
_cell.angle_beta   90.00
_cell.angle_gamma   90.00
#
_symmetry.space_group_name_H-M   'P 1'
#
loop_
_entity.id
_entity.type
_entity.pdbx_description
1 polymer ?
#
loop_
_entity_poly.entity_id
_entity_poly.type
_entity_poly.pdbx_seq_one_letter_code
_entity_poly.pdbx_strand_id
1 'polypeptide(L)'
;MTNDITEHMRSAWAGKEPVLLGRGGIHNAAVMIALVKNGEDYDVLFEKRAEDLDRQPGEICFPGGAMEPGETPEEAAVRETMEELLVRREQIRVIAPLNEMVTISGDDIFSFLAVIDDYEGTFSGDEVGEVFRVPLSWLLAQEPLGADVEQTTIPSEGFPYDRIPGGRNYPWRSSRRTIWFYRWEKDGRIYDIWGFTAHMLRAFLKRCHSEIPGANQ
;
A
#
# COMPACT_ATOMS: atom_id res chain seq x y z
N MET A 1 28.30 -42.63 16.80
CA MET A 1 27.62 -41.51 16.14
C MET A 1 26.65 -40.95 17.16
N THR A 2 26.94 -39.76 17.67
CA THR A 2 26.13 -39.09 18.70
C THR A 2 24.73 -38.87 18.14
N ASN A 3 23.73 -39.48 18.78
CA ASN A 3 22.31 -39.29 18.48
C ASN A 3 21.82 -37.92 19.02
N ASP A 4 22.67 -36.90 18.93
CA ASP A 4 22.43 -35.59 19.50
C ASP A 4 21.63 -34.76 18.49
N ILE A 5 20.33 -34.67 18.73
CA ILE A 5 19.41 -33.88 17.92
C ILE A 5 19.87 -32.42 17.77
N THR A 6 20.61 -31.87 18.73
CA THR A 6 21.09 -30.49 18.67
C THR A 6 22.21 -30.30 17.65
N GLU A 7 23.04 -31.33 17.43
CA GLU A 7 24.11 -31.32 16.42
C GLU A 7 23.51 -31.39 15.00
N HIS A 8 22.49 -32.24 14.80
CA HIS A 8 21.74 -32.28 13.54
C HIS A 8 21.00 -30.97 13.26
N MET A 9 20.36 -30.36 14.26
CA MET A 9 19.68 -29.07 14.12
C MET A 9 20.66 -27.95 13.77
N ARG A 10 21.83 -27.91 14.42
CA ARG A 10 22.89 -26.94 14.10
C ARG A 10 23.37 -27.11 12.66
N SER A 11 23.62 -28.34 12.22
CA SER A 11 24.01 -28.62 10.83
C SER A 11 22.90 -28.23 9.84
N ALA A 12 21.63 -28.46 10.18
CA ALA A 12 20.50 -28.20 9.30
C ALA A 12 20.13 -26.71 9.18
N TRP A 13 20.45 -25.89 10.18
CA TRP A 13 19.96 -24.50 10.27
C TRP A 13 21.04 -23.44 10.39
N ALA A 14 22.31 -23.79 10.62
CA ALA A 14 23.39 -22.83 10.59
C ALA A 14 23.45 -22.11 9.23
N GLY A 15 23.41 -20.78 9.25
CA GLY A 15 23.47 -19.94 8.05
C GLY A 15 22.16 -19.83 7.24
N LYS A 16 21.05 -20.39 7.72
CA LYS A 16 19.73 -20.14 7.13
C LYS A 16 19.16 -18.83 7.66
N GLU A 17 18.60 -18.03 6.75
CA GLU A 17 17.85 -16.83 7.12
C GLU A 17 16.57 -17.20 7.89
N PRO A 18 16.17 -16.40 8.89
CA PRO A 18 14.91 -16.62 9.58
C PRO A 18 13.74 -16.44 8.60
N VAL A 19 12.75 -17.33 8.71
CA VAL A 19 11.50 -17.19 7.98
C VAL A 19 10.61 -16.19 8.71
N LEU A 20 10.24 -15.10 8.04
CA LEU A 20 9.30 -14.12 8.60
C LEU A 20 7.88 -14.71 8.60
N LEU A 21 7.35 -14.98 9.79
CA LEU A 21 5.99 -15.47 9.95
C LEU A 21 5.00 -14.29 9.90
N GLY A 22 3.89 -14.48 9.17
CA GLY A 22 2.84 -13.46 9.00
C GLY A 22 2.91 -12.68 7.68
N ARG A 23 3.87 -12.98 6.79
CA ARG A 23 3.84 -12.61 5.37
C ARG A 23 3.25 -13.74 4.51
N GLY A 24 2.92 -13.42 3.26
CA GLY A 24 2.39 -14.40 2.30
C GLY A 24 0.91 -14.68 2.50
N GLY A 25 0.14 -13.63 2.77
CA GLY A 25 -1.32 -13.64 2.65
C GLY A 25 -1.77 -14.10 1.26
N ILE A 26 -3.07 -14.32 1.11
CA ILE A 26 -3.62 -14.94 -0.11
C ILE A 26 -3.65 -13.93 -1.27
N HIS A 27 -3.54 -12.62 -0.97
CA HIS A 27 -3.77 -11.54 -1.93
C HIS A 27 -2.67 -10.47 -1.88
N ASN A 28 -1.45 -10.84 -2.26
CA ASN A 28 -0.39 -9.86 -2.46
C ASN A 28 -0.73 -8.88 -3.58
N ALA A 29 -0.37 -7.62 -3.40
CA ALA A 29 -0.72 -6.53 -4.32
C ALA A 29 0.47 -5.60 -4.56
N ALA A 30 0.46 -4.93 -5.71
CA ALA A 30 1.47 -3.94 -6.05
C ALA A 30 0.83 -2.68 -6.62
N VAL A 31 1.29 -1.51 -6.16
CA VAL A 31 0.74 -0.20 -6.51
C VAL A 31 1.80 0.76 -7.01
N MET A 32 1.37 1.76 -7.78
CA MET A 32 2.24 2.76 -8.37
C MET A 32 1.92 4.16 -7.86
N ILE A 33 2.88 4.76 -7.16
CA ILE A 33 2.87 6.21 -6.92
C ILE A 33 3.36 6.85 -8.23
N ALA A 34 2.40 7.15 -9.11
CA ALA A 34 2.65 7.69 -10.44
C ALA A 34 2.74 9.22 -10.41
N LEU A 35 3.85 9.76 -10.92
CA LEU A 35 4.08 11.19 -11.11
C LEU A 35 3.79 11.58 -12.55
N VAL A 36 3.04 12.66 -12.75
CA VAL A 36 2.73 13.22 -14.07
C VAL A 36 3.24 14.65 -14.11
N LYS A 37 3.98 15.00 -15.16
CA LYS A 37 4.58 16.34 -15.26
C LYS A 37 3.51 17.43 -15.36
N ASN A 38 3.66 18.48 -14.56
CA ASN A 38 2.78 19.65 -14.52
C ASN A 38 3.64 20.94 -14.53
N GLY A 39 4.00 21.40 -15.72
CA GLY A 39 4.92 22.53 -15.88
C GLY A 39 6.32 22.20 -15.34
N GLU A 40 6.75 22.95 -14.31
CA GLU A 40 8.01 22.73 -13.59
C GLU A 40 7.84 21.81 -12.37
N ASP A 41 6.61 21.46 -12.01
CA ASP A 41 6.27 20.54 -10.91
C ASP A 41 5.82 19.16 -11.45
N TYR A 42 5.51 18.26 -10.53
CA TYR A 42 4.82 17.00 -10.80
C TYR A 42 3.54 16.92 -10.00
N ASP A 43 2.51 16.30 -10.56
CA ASP A 43 1.35 15.87 -9.79
C ASP A 43 1.48 14.39 -9.44
N VAL A 44 1.02 14.00 -8.25
CA VAL A 44 0.76 12.61 -7.90
C VAL A 44 -0.62 12.23 -8.42
N LEU A 45 -0.68 11.13 -9.19
CA LEU A 45 -1.91 10.59 -9.74
C LEU A 45 -2.61 9.65 -8.75
N PHE A 46 -3.92 9.81 -8.63
CA PHE A 46 -4.81 8.97 -7.85
C PHE A 46 -6.00 8.54 -8.70
N GLU A 47 -6.61 7.45 -8.26
CA GLU A 47 -7.84 6.90 -8.82
C GLU A 47 -8.90 6.84 -7.73
N LYS A 48 -10.15 6.98 -8.15
CA LYS A 48 -11.32 6.61 -7.36
C LYS A 48 -11.91 5.35 -8.00
N ARG A 49 -11.94 4.25 -7.24
CA ARG A 49 -12.47 2.96 -7.69
C ARG A 49 -13.93 3.10 -8.12
N ALA A 50 -14.33 2.38 -9.17
CA ALA A 50 -15.72 2.33 -9.60
C ALA A 50 -16.65 1.84 -8.46
N GLU A 51 -17.90 2.33 -8.45
CA GLU A 51 -18.84 2.10 -7.35
C GLU A 51 -19.45 0.67 -7.38
N ASP A 52 -19.33 -0.04 -8.49
CA ASP A 52 -19.87 -1.38 -8.74
C ASP A 52 -18.87 -2.52 -8.48
N LEU A 53 -17.67 -2.19 -8.00
CA LEU A 53 -16.66 -3.19 -7.65
C LEU A 53 -16.96 -3.91 -6.34
N ASP A 54 -16.64 -5.21 -6.30
CA ASP A 54 -16.81 -6.07 -5.11
C ASP A 54 -15.93 -5.66 -3.92
N ARG A 55 -14.79 -5.00 -4.19
CA ARG A 55 -13.81 -4.60 -3.17
C ARG A 55 -13.60 -3.09 -3.18
N GLN A 56 -13.83 -2.49 -2.01
CA GLN A 56 -13.54 -1.07 -1.72
C GLN A 56 -14.12 -0.09 -2.75
N PRO A 57 -15.41 -0.21 -3.11
CA PRO A 57 -16.04 0.68 -4.09
C PRO A 57 -15.94 2.14 -3.64
N GLY A 58 -15.60 3.02 -4.57
CA GLY A 58 -15.49 4.47 -4.32
C GLY A 58 -14.28 4.91 -3.48
N GLU A 59 -13.40 4.00 -3.04
CA GLU A 59 -12.19 4.38 -2.32
C GLU A 59 -11.15 5.02 -3.24
N ILE A 60 -10.35 5.92 -2.67
CA ILE A 60 -9.23 6.57 -3.35
C ILE A 60 -7.96 5.75 -3.16
N CYS A 61 -7.34 5.35 -4.27
CA CYS A 61 -6.13 4.55 -4.30
C CYS A 61 -5.11 5.09 -5.30
N PHE A 62 -3.92 4.50 -5.22
CA PHE A 62 -2.98 4.54 -6.34
C PHE A 62 -3.39 3.48 -7.38
N PRO A 63 -3.03 3.66 -8.66
CA PRO A 63 -3.09 2.58 -9.64
C PRO A 63 -2.38 1.34 -9.12
N GLY A 64 -2.95 0.16 -9.34
CA GLY A 64 -2.39 -1.10 -8.89
C GLY A 64 -3.43 -2.10 -8.38
N GLY A 65 -3.01 -3.35 -8.32
CA GLY A 65 -3.90 -4.45 -8.01
C GLY A 65 -3.17 -5.70 -7.55
N ALA A 66 -3.84 -6.83 -7.70
CA ALA A 66 -3.35 -8.11 -7.22
C ALA A 66 -2.19 -8.61 -8.09
N MET A 67 -1.23 -9.27 -7.47
CA MET A 67 -0.16 -9.95 -8.21
C MET A 67 -0.68 -11.25 -8.84
N GLU A 68 -0.33 -11.51 -10.10
CA GLU A 68 -0.61 -12.79 -10.74
C GLU A 68 0.48 -13.84 -10.46
N PRO A 69 0.17 -15.14 -10.58
CA PRO A 69 1.16 -16.20 -10.39
C PRO A 69 2.36 -16.06 -11.34
N GLY A 70 3.54 -15.89 -10.75
CA GLY A 70 4.81 -15.81 -11.49
C GLY A 70 5.26 -14.38 -11.81
N GLU A 71 4.46 -13.36 -11.51
CA GLU A 71 4.87 -11.97 -11.62
C GLU A 71 5.75 -11.54 -10.43
N THR A 72 6.72 -10.68 -10.72
CA THR A 72 7.35 -9.83 -9.71
C THR A 72 6.41 -8.69 -9.30
N PRO A 73 6.57 -8.10 -8.11
CA PRO A 73 5.72 -6.97 -7.72
C PRO A 73 5.80 -5.77 -8.66
N GLU A 74 6.95 -5.53 -9.30
CA GLU A 74 7.09 -4.43 -10.27
C GLU A 74 6.29 -4.70 -11.55
N GLU A 75 6.32 -5.94 -12.05
CA GLU A 75 5.54 -6.36 -13.22
C GLU A 75 4.04 -6.18 -12.98
N ALA A 76 3.55 -6.62 -11.81
CA ALA A 76 2.16 -6.44 -11.41
C ALA A 76 1.77 -4.95 -11.34
N ALA A 77 2.57 -4.11 -10.66
CA ALA A 77 2.27 -2.68 -10.59
C ALA A 77 2.19 -2.02 -11.98
N VAL A 78 3.10 -2.39 -12.88
CA VAL A 78 3.12 -1.85 -14.26
C VAL A 78 1.93 -2.34 -15.07
N ARG A 79 1.60 -3.64 -15.03
CA ARG A 79 0.45 -4.22 -15.75
C ARG A 79 -0.84 -3.55 -15.31
N GLU A 80 -1.11 -3.54 -14.01
CA GLU A 80 -2.32 -2.94 -13.42
C GLU A 80 -2.44 -1.46 -13.80
N THR A 81 -1.35 -0.69 -13.68
CA THR A 81 -1.35 0.73 -14.08
C THR A 81 -1.66 0.92 -15.56
N MET A 82 -1.18 0.03 -16.44
CA MET A 82 -1.50 0.09 -17.87
C MET A 82 -2.96 -0.23 -18.15
N GLU A 83 -3.52 -1.23 -17.47
CA GLU A 83 -4.91 -1.67 -17.60
C GLU A 83 -5.88 -0.60 -17.06
N GLU A 84 -5.66 -0.11 -15.84
CA GLU A 84 -6.51 0.87 -15.16
C GLU A 84 -6.46 2.25 -15.84
N LEU A 85 -5.29 2.73 -16.26
CA LEU A 85 -5.12 4.07 -16.85
C LEU A 85 -5.14 4.10 -18.39
N LEU A 86 -5.24 2.94 -19.03
CA LEU A 86 -5.15 2.79 -20.50
C LEU A 86 -3.86 3.38 -21.09
N VAL A 87 -2.76 3.32 -20.35
CA VAL A 87 -1.44 3.82 -20.80
C VAL A 87 -0.59 2.70 -21.36
N ARG A 88 0.36 3.06 -22.23
CA ARG A 88 1.30 2.10 -22.79
C ARG A 88 2.53 1.92 -21.90
N ARG A 89 3.18 0.76 -21.99
CA ARG A 89 4.39 0.46 -21.22
C ARG A 89 5.48 1.52 -21.41
N GLU A 90 5.62 2.06 -22.62
CA GLU A 90 6.64 3.05 -22.96
C GLU A 90 6.39 4.42 -22.30
N GLN A 91 5.17 4.70 -21.85
CA GLN A 91 4.85 5.91 -21.10
C GLN A 91 5.28 5.79 -19.63
N ILE A 92 5.46 4.57 -19.11
CA ILE A 92 5.77 4.35 -17.69
C ILE A 92 7.28 4.21 -17.52
N ARG A 93 7.88 5.13 -16.77
CA ARG A 93 9.27 5.03 -16.34
C ARG A 93 9.35 4.82 -14.84
N VAL A 94 9.51 3.56 -14.44
CA VAL A 94 9.74 3.17 -13.03
C VAL A 94 11.08 3.75 -12.57
N ILE A 95 11.06 4.43 -11.42
CA ILE A 95 12.22 5.08 -10.80
C ILE A 95 12.82 4.18 -9.72
N ALA A 96 12.00 3.71 -8.78
CA ALA A 96 12.46 2.91 -7.66
C ALA A 96 11.31 2.19 -6.93
N PRO A 97 11.58 1.05 -6.26
CA PRO A 97 10.71 0.55 -5.20
C PRO A 97 10.73 1.53 -4.00
N LEU A 98 9.57 1.68 -3.34
CA LEU A 98 9.40 2.60 -2.21
C LEU A 98 9.13 1.88 -0.89
N ASN A 99 8.05 1.11 -0.81
CA ASN A 99 7.56 0.53 0.44
C ASN A 99 7.16 -0.94 0.24
N GLU A 100 7.32 -1.73 1.29
CA GLU A 100 6.74 -3.06 1.45
C GLU A 100 5.96 -3.05 2.77
N MET A 101 4.64 -3.18 2.68
CA MET A 101 3.74 -3.12 3.84
C MET A 101 3.04 -4.47 4.01
N VAL A 102 3.13 -5.04 5.20
CA VAL A 102 2.36 -6.24 5.56
C VAL A 102 1.07 -5.80 6.22
N THR A 103 -0.07 -6.22 5.68
CA THR A 103 -1.39 -5.91 6.25
C THR A 103 -1.67 -6.77 7.49
N ILE A 104 -2.72 -6.45 8.21
CA ILE A 104 -3.17 -7.24 9.38
C ILE A 104 -3.61 -8.65 8.96
N SER A 105 -4.12 -8.82 7.73
CA SER A 105 -4.46 -10.13 7.16
C SER A 105 -3.23 -10.92 6.69
N GLY A 106 -2.04 -10.32 6.71
CA GLY A 106 -0.78 -10.93 6.29
C GLY A 106 -0.45 -10.77 4.81
N ASP A 107 -1.27 -10.03 4.05
CA ASP A 107 -1.02 -9.73 2.64
C ASP A 107 0.12 -8.70 2.52
N ASP A 108 0.97 -8.88 1.52
CA ASP A 108 2.04 -7.94 1.20
C ASP A 108 1.56 -6.91 0.16
N ILE A 109 1.76 -5.62 0.44
CA ILE A 109 1.53 -4.52 -0.50
C ILE A 109 2.86 -3.86 -0.83
N PHE A 110 3.24 -3.91 -2.11
CA PHE A 110 4.46 -3.30 -2.65
C PHE A 110 4.11 -1.99 -3.34
N SER A 111 4.93 -0.95 -3.16
CA SER A 111 4.71 0.33 -3.87
C SER A 111 5.93 0.77 -4.66
N PHE A 112 5.73 1.27 -5.87
CA PHE A 112 6.77 1.75 -6.78
C PHE A 112 6.57 3.22 -7.13
N LEU A 113 7.66 3.97 -7.26
CA LEU A 113 7.65 5.31 -7.81
C LEU A 113 7.86 5.24 -9.32
N ALA A 114 7.01 5.91 -10.10
CA ALA A 114 7.19 6.02 -11.54
C ALA A 114 6.81 7.41 -12.05
N VAL A 115 7.29 7.75 -13.25
CA VAL A 115 6.77 8.87 -14.04
C VAL A 115 5.96 8.31 -15.19
N ILE A 116 4.80 8.90 -15.45
CA ILE A 116 4.01 8.63 -16.64
C ILE A 116 4.12 9.82 -17.58
N ASP A 117 4.75 9.60 -18.73
CA ASP A 117 4.92 10.59 -19.78
C ASP A 117 3.66 10.69 -20.67
N ASP A 118 3.32 11.91 -21.08
CA ASP A 118 2.19 12.23 -21.98
C ASP A 118 0.82 11.64 -21.53
N TYR A 119 0.54 11.64 -20.21
CA TYR A 119 -0.72 11.10 -19.70
C TYR A 119 -1.91 12.04 -19.94
N GLU A 120 -2.91 11.54 -20.67
CA GLU A 120 -4.07 12.32 -21.13
C GLU A 120 -5.29 12.24 -20.19
N GLY A 121 -5.18 11.58 -19.03
CA GLY A 121 -6.30 11.44 -18.09
C GLY A 121 -7.29 10.34 -18.48
N THR A 122 -6.83 9.34 -19.22
CA THR A 122 -7.59 8.15 -19.62
C THR A 122 -7.70 7.15 -18.48
N PHE A 123 -8.77 6.36 -18.48
CA PHE A 123 -8.94 5.25 -17.53
C PHE A 123 -9.96 4.22 -18.04
N SER A 124 -9.85 2.99 -17.54
CA SER A 124 -10.81 1.91 -17.77
C SER A 124 -12.03 2.10 -16.87
N GLY A 125 -13.20 2.34 -17.46
CA GLY A 125 -14.45 2.54 -16.71
C GLY A 125 -14.97 1.30 -15.98
N ASP A 126 -14.41 0.12 -16.28
CA ASP A 126 -14.79 -1.14 -15.63
C ASP A 126 -14.23 -1.23 -14.19
N GLU A 127 -13.16 -0.50 -13.89
CA GLU A 127 -12.46 -0.56 -12.60
C GLU A 127 -12.29 0.82 -11.94
N VAL A 128 -12.17 1.87 -12.76
CA VAL A 128 -11.90 3.24 -12.32
C VAL A 128 -13.09 4.13 -12.63
N GLY A 129 -13.64 4.78 -11.61
CA GLY A 129 -14.73 5.74 -11.76
C GLY A 129 -14.24 7.16 -12.07
N GLU A 130 -13.04 7.51 -11.59
CA GLU A 130 -12.44 8.83 -11.77
C GLU A 130 -10.93 8.77 -11.56
N VAL A 131 -10.20 9.59 -12.32
CA VAL A 131 -8.78 9.87 -12.07
C VAL A 131 -8.61 11.33 -11.70
N PHE A 132 -7.75 11.61 -10.73
CA PHE A 132 -7.43 12.98 -10.34
C PHE A 132 -5.97 13.10 -9.93
N ARG A 133 -5.48 14.34 -9.96
CA ARG A 133 -4.08 14.68 -9.76
C ARG A 133 -3.97 15.70 -8.65
N VAL A 134 -2.98 15.53 -7.77
CA VAL A 134 -2.67 16.47 -6.70
C VAL A 134 -1.23 16.94 -6.86
N PRO A 135 -0.96 18.25 -6.91
CA PRO A 135 0.41 18.76 -7.03
C PRO A 135 1.31 18.21 -5.91
N LEU A 136 2.49 17.71 -6.28
CA LEU A 136 3.45 17.14 -5.34
C LEU A 136 3.94 18.22 -4.37
N SER A 137 4.21 19.44 -4.87
CA SER A 137 4.55 20.58 -4.02
C SER A 137 3.48 20.86 -2.95
N TRP A 138 2.19 20.79 -3.34
CA TRP A 138 1.09 20.96 -2.39
C TRP A 138 1.07 19.84 -1.35
N LEU A 139 1.24 18.57 -1.77
CA LEU A 139 1.29 17.41 -0.87
C LEU A 139 2.44 17.46 0.12
N LEU A 140 3.62 17.91 -0.31
CA LEU A 140 4.80 18.09 0.54
C LEU A 140 4.53 19.15 1.62
N ALA A 141 3.81 20.21 1.28
CA ALA A 141 3.44 21.26 2.23
C ALA A 141 2.33 20.87 3.23
N GLN A 142 1.68 19.70 3.08
CA GLN A 142 0.57 19.30 3.95
C GLN A 142 1.04 18.51 5.18
N GLU A 143 0.50 18.89 6.34
CA GLU A 143 0.45 18.01 7.52
C GLU A 143 -0.88 17.23 7.50
N PRO A 144 -0.88 15.90 7.37
CA PRO A 144 -2.10 15.11 7.33
C PRO A 144 -2.79 15.05 8.69
N LEU A 145 -4.12 14.92 8.68
CA LEU A 145 -4.86 14.59 9.89
C LEU A 145 -4.56 13.14 10.28
N GLY A 146 -4.07 12.94 11.51
CA GLY A 146 -3.91 11.62 12.12
C GLY A 146 -5.05 11.34 13.10
N ALA A 147 -5.74 10.21 12.92
CA ALA A 147 -6.73 9.72 13.86
C ALA A 147 -6.34 8.34 14.39
N ASP A 148 -6.22 8.21 15.71
CA ASP A 148 -5.91 6.93 16.34
C ASP A 148 -7.14 6.02 16.37
N VAL A 149 -6.93 4.77 15.98
CA VAL A 149 -7.92 3.71 16.13
C VAL A 149 -7.37 2.62 17.03
N GLU A 150 -8.25 2.10 17.89
CA GLU A 150 -7.98 0.90 18.65
C GLU A 150 -8.48 -0.31 17.87
N GLN A 151 -7.61 -1.32 17.79
CA GLN A 151 -7.92 -2.59 17.17
C GLN A 151 -7.75 -3.67 18.23
N THR A 152 -8.78 -4.50 18.38
CA THR A 152 -8.80 -5.61 19.32
C THR A 152 -9.20 -6.90 18.63
N THR A 153 -8.73 -8.02 19.13
CA THR A 153 -9.12 -9.34 18.64
C THR A 153 -10.49 -9.71 19.18
N ILE A 154 -11.41 -10.03 18.28
CA ILE A 154 -12.70 -10.63 18.62
C ILE A 154 -12.66 -12.07 18.12
N PRO A 155 -12.47 -13.06 19.01
CA PRO A 155 -12.43 -14.46 18.58
C PRO A 155 -13.79 -14.89 18.02
N SER A 156 -13.75 -15.73 16.99
CA SER A 156 -14.96 -16.33 16.41
C SER A 156 -15.72 -17.19 17.43
N GLU A 157 -16.98 -17.50 17.14
CA GLU A 157 -17.87 -18.27 18.02
C GLU A 157 -17.27 -19.62 18.45
N GLY A 158 -16.57 -20.31 17.56
CA GLY A 158 -15.95 -21.61 17.80
C GLY A 158 -14.57 -21.57 18.46
N PHE A 159 -14.11 -20.42 18.93
CA PHE A 159 -12.79 -20.31 19.55
C PHE A 159 -12.69 -21.14 20.85
N PRO A 160 -11.67 -22.00 21.01
CA PRO A 160 -11.57 -22.96 22.12
C PRO A 160 -11.09 -22.29 23.41
N TYR A 161 -11.98 -21.54 24.06
CA TYR A 161 -11.68 -20.81 25.30
C TYR A 161 -11.24 -21.74 26.45
N ASP A 162 -11.65 -23.01 26.44
CA ASP A 162 -11.23 -24.01 27.43
C ASP A 162 -9.73 -24.32 27.40
N ARG A 163 -9.03 -23.94 26.31
CA ARG A 163 -7.61 -24.25 26.09
C ARG A 163 -6.66 -23.10 26.40
N ILE A 164 -7.16 -21.92 26.79
CA ILE A 164 -6.32 -20.76 27.06
C ILE A 164 -6.47 -20.29 28.52
N PRO A 165 -5.41 -19.71 29.11
CA PRO A 165 -5.50 -19.10 30.43
C PRO A 165 -6.64 -18.09 30.50
N GLY A 166 -7.45 -18.10 31.57
CA GLY A 166 -8.55 -17.14 31.75
C GLY A 166 -9.77 -17.36 30.84
N GLY A 167 -9.73 -18.31 29.89
CA GLY A 167 -10.83 -18.66 29.01
C GLY A 167 -11.52 -17.44 28.39
N ARG A 168 -12.84 -17.32 28.59
CA ARG A 168 -13.64 -16.19 28.06
C ARG A 168 -13.20 -14.82 28.60
N ASN A 169 -12.48 -14.77 29.71
CA ASN A 169 -11.94 -13.55 30.32
C ASN A 169 -10.48 -13.28 29.92
N TYR A 170 -9.94 -13.96 28.89
CA TYR A 170 -8.59 -13.70 28.42
C TYR A 170 -8.41 -12.22 28.04
N PRO A 171 -7.36 -11.52 28.53
CA PRO A 171 -7.18 -10.10 28.29
C PRO A 171 -6.58 -9.88 26.89
N TRP A 172 -7.44 -9.90 25.87
CA TRP A 172 -7.06 -9.57 24.51
C TRP A 172 -6.38 -8.19 24.48
N ARG A 173 -5.15 -8.14 23.98
CA ARG A 173 -4.43 -6.88 23.82
C ARG A 173 -5.10 -6.08 22.71
N SER A 174 -5.37 -4.81 22.99
CA SER A 174 -5.67 -3.83 21.96
C SER A 174 -4.38 -3.20 21.45
N SER A 175 -4.23 -3.11 20.14
CA SER A 175 -3.20 -2.29 19.50
C SER A 175 -3.80 -0.95 19.08
N ARG A 176 -3.03 0.13 19.21
CA ARG A 176 -3.37 1.42 18.62
C ARG A 176 -2.62 1.57 17.30
N ARG A 177 -3.31 2.07 16.27
CA ARG A 177 -2.69 2.50 15.02
C ARG A 177 -3.28 3.85 14.62
N THR A 178 -2.46 4.70 14.01
CA THR A 178 -2.91 5.97 13.45
C THR A 178 -3.31 5.78 12.00
N ILE A 179 -4.52 6.20 11.64
CA ILE A 179 -4.98 6.34 10.26
C ILE A 179 -4.74 7.78 9.83
N TRP A 180 -4.12 7.96 8.66
CA TRP A 180 -3.81 9.26 8.09
C TRP A 180 -4.88 9.66 7.07
N PHE A 181 -5.13 10.96 6.97
CA PHE A 181 -6.07 11.56 6.03
C PHE A 181 -5.43 12.79 5.40
N TYR A 182 -5.41 12.83 4.07
CA TYR A 182 -5.13 14.01 3.27
C TYR A 182 -6.42 14.43 2.58
N ARG A 183 -6.85 15.66 2.78
CA ARG A 183 -8.03 16.22 2.12
C ARG A 183 -7.62 17.16 1.02
N TRP A 184 -7.99 16.85 -0.20
CA TRP A 184 -7.80 17.71 -1.36
C TRP A 184 -9.15 18.24 -1.84
N GLU A 185 -9.25 19.55 -2.06
CA GLU A 185 -10.46 20.18 -2.58
C GLU A 185 -10.14 20.85 -3.91
N LYS A 186 -10.92 20.52 -4.95
CA LYS A 186 -10.74 21.09 -6.29
C LYS A 186 -12.09 21.22 -6.98
N ASP A 187 -12.38 22.41 -7.50
CA ASP A 187 -13.60 22.71 -8.25
C ASP A 187 -14.90 22.31 -7.52
N GLY A 188 -14.92 22.47 -6.19
CA GLY A 188 -16.06 22.12 -5.34
C GLY A 188 -16.20 20.62 -5.03
N ARG A 189 -15.26 19.79 -5.48
CA ARG A 189 -15.15 18.36 -5.12
C ARG A 189 -14.17 18.17 -3.97
N ILE A 190 -14.43 17.17 -3.13
CA ILE A 190 -13.61 16.80 -1.99
C ILE A 190 -13.08 15.38 -2.22
N TYR A 191 -11.77 15.21 -2.06
CA TYR A 191 -11.08 13.93 -2.16
C TYR A 191 -10.40 13.65 -0.82
N ASP A 192 -10.90 12.66 -0.10
CA ASP A 192 -10.29 12.17 1.15
C ASP A 192 -9.39 10.97 0.84
N ILE A 193 -8.08 11.21 0.75
CA ILE A 193 -7.08 10.15 0.62
C ILE A 193 -6.78 9.63 2.02
N TRP A 194 -7.09 8.37 2.30
CA TRP A 194 -7.01 7.80 3.65
C TRP A 194 -6.51 6.35 3.66
N GLY A 195 -6.46 5.73 4.83
CA GLY A 195 -6.15 4.31 4.97
C GLY A 195 -4.73 3.95 4.53
N PHE A 196 -4.60 2.85 3.79
CA PHE A 196 -3.29 2.38 3.28
C PHE A 196 -2.70 3.33 2.24
N THR A 197 -3.53 3.91 1.37
CA THR A 197 -3.10 4.92 0.39
C THR A 197 -2.42 6.09 1.07
N ALA A 198 -3.06 6.70 2.07
CA ALA A 198 -2.48 7.81 2.84
C ALA A 198 -1.23 7.40 3.63
N HIS A 199 -1.18 6.15 4.12
CA HIS A 199 0.00 5.65 4.83
C HIS A 199 1.22 5.54 3.91
N MET A 200 1.06 4.95 2.72
CA MET A 200 2.12 4.84 1.71
C MET A 200 2.52 6.22 1.16
N LEU A 201 1.55 7.09 0.90
CA LEU A 201 1.79 8.47 0.49
C LEU A 201 2.64 9.20 1.53
N ARG A 202 2.27 9.12 2.81
CA ARG A 202 3.02 9.77 3.89
C ARG A 202 4.45 9.23 4.01
N ALA A 203 4.66 7.94 3.83
CA ALA A 203 5.99 7.34 3.83
C ALA A 203 6.85 7.89 2.68
N PHE A 204 6.27 7.98 1.48
CA PHE A 204 6.91 8.60 0.32
C PHE A 204 7.26 10.08 0.56
N LEU A 205 6.30 10.90 1.00
CA LEU A 205 6.51 12.33 1.24
C LEU A 205 7.56 12.59 2.32
N LYS A 206 7.59 11.79 3.40
CA LYS A 206 8.64 11.86 4.42
C LYS A 206 10.02 11.61 3.85
N ARG A 207 10.15 10.63 2.96
CA ARG A 207 11.41 10.30 2.30
C ARG A 207 11.86 11.44 1.39
N CYS A 208 10.94 12.06 0.65
CA CYS A 208 11.22 13.28 -0.12
C CYS A 208 11.78 14.40 0.77
N HIS A 209 11.15 14.68 1.91
CA HIS A 209 11.64 15.72 2.84
C HIS A 209 13.04 15.44 3.40
N SER A 210 13.39 14.16 3.64
CA SER A 210 14.69 13.81 4.21
C SER A 210 15.80 13.67 3.17
N GLU A 211 15.48 13.30 1.94
CA GLU A 211 16.47 12.88 0.93
C GLU A 211 16.57 13.83 -0.27
N ILE A 212 15.61 14.73 -0.48
CA ILE A 212 15.59 15.67 -1.61
C ILE A 212 15.84 17.10 -1.10
N PRO A 213 17.02 17.69 -1.36
CA PRO A 213 17.29 19.08 -0.99
C PRO A 213 16.29 20.03 -1.64
N GLY A 214 15.65 20.90 -0.84
CA GLY A 214 14.73 21.93 -1.34
C GLY A 214 13.26 21.51 -1.41
N ALA A 215 12.89 20.28 -1.04
CA ALA A 215 11.49 19.83 -1.00
C ALA A 215 10.59 20.59 0.01
N ASN A 216 11.18 21.42 0.89
CA ASN A 216 10.50 22.24 1.91
C ASN A 216 10.34 23.73 1.52
N GLN A 217 10.72 24.14 0.31
CA GLN A 217 10.67 25.55 -0.12
C GLN A 217 9.47 25.85 -1.00
#